data_AF-A0AAU8L8N2-F1
#
_entry.id   AF-A0AAU8L8N2-F1
#
_cell.length_a   1.000
_cell.length_b   1.000
_cell.length_c   1.000
_cell.angle_alpha   90.00
_cell.angle_beta   90.00
_cell.angle_gamma   90.00
#
_symmetry.space_group_name_H-M   'P 1'
#
loop_
_entity.id
_entity.type
_entity.pdbx_description
1 polymer ?
#
loop_
_entity_poly.entity_id
_entity_poly.type
_entity_poly.pdbx_seq_one_letter_code
_entity_poly.pdbx_strand_id
1 'polypeptide(L)'
;MNFIFKHEDAPTFERLWNEYLGTHRSDFHYALALIEYALSYSSRLHMDQSFVVEENNRCVGICFLPIETSTHDGLSISIAEGYVIAPLACSHKYEEAIFEKIDAICALFNISLVKFKLSAFEDSRFNRLRLYGFIDTTSTTGTLDLQTSKEELWTNLRKRYKSFINSVIKNDAFSILYSDPSNAQTLHQTYVAFHKIHMQNAGKIPKSDEIYRKQFTLIENRLATLIAVCYQDSIVMANYFFHDTRNVIYASSAYDTRELFHHLPLNHYLLWHAIVYFKEQNFTTFGFGEPCILNAINGFTDYADEKELNISHFKRGMGAQTISHMQAIKFYHYEPLIRLIDQFKLEVTNAFCKH
;
A
#
# COMPACT_ATOMS: atom_id res chain seq x y z
N MET A 1 -29.49 8.02 11.27
CA MET A 1 -28.03 7.94 11.06
C MET A 1 -27.29 8.65 12.18
N ASN A 2 -26.39 7.94 12.84
CA ASN A 2 -25.52 8.43 13.90
C ASN A 2 -24.05 8.30 13.46
N PHE A 3 -23.22 9.30 13.77
CA PHE A 3 -21.78 9.27 13.50
C PHE A 3 -21.05 9.04 14.80
N ILE A 4 -20.29 7.95 14.88
CA ILE A 4 -19.56 7.57 16.10
C ILE A 4 -18.09 7.71 15.79
N PHE A 5 -17.44 8.68 16.42
CA PHE A 5 -16.02 8.92 16.24
C PHE A 5 -15.19 8.03 17.15
N LYS A 6 -14.04 7.58 16.65
CA LYS A 6 -13.11 6.75 17.43
C LYS A 6 -12.66 7.42 18.72
N HIS A 7 -12.42 8.72 18.70
CA HIS A 7 -11.97 9.47 19.87
C HIS A 7 -13.08 9.75 20.89
N GLU A 8 -14.35 9.55 20.53
CA GLU A 8 -15.50 9.73 21.44
C GLU A 8 -15.90 8.39 22.10
N ASP A 9 -15.94 7.30 21.34
CA ASP A 9 -16.28 5.95 21.82
C ASP A 9 -15.53 4.87 21.01
N ALA A 10 -14.26 4.65 21.37
CA ALA A 10 -13.41 3.66 20.71
C ALA A 10 -13.99 2.23 20.76
N PRO A 11 -14.50 1.71 21.89
CA PRO A 11 -15.09 0.36 21.93
C PRO A 11 -16.25 0.18 20.95
N THR A 12 -17.17 1.15 20.86
CA THR A 12 -18.30 1.06 19.93
C THR A 12 -17.83 1.22 18.48
N PHE A 13 -16.92 2.16 18.22
CA PHE A 13 -16.29 2.36 16.90
C PHE A 13 -15.65 1.06 16.39
N GLU A 14 -14.79 0.41 17.17
CA GLU A 14 -14.07 -0.80 16.75
C GLU A 14 -15.01 -1.97 16.52
N ARG A 15 -16.04 -2.12 17.36
CA ARG A 15 -17.06 -3.16 17.19
C ARG A 15 -17.82 -2.97 15.88
N LEU A 16 -18.31 -1.77 15.60
CA LEU A 16 -19.07 -1.46 14.38
C LEU A 16 -18.20 -1.51 13.12
N TRP A 17 -16.94 -1.06 13.21
CA TRP A 17 -16.01 -1.16 12.09
C TRP A 17 -15.78 -2.62 11.70
N ASN A 18 -15.49 -3.48 12.67
CA ASN A 18 -15.31 -4.92 12.41
C ASN A 18 -16.61 -5.60 11.94
N GLU A 19 -17.78 -5.17 12.44
CA GLU A 19 -19.08 -5.61 11.91
C GLU A 19 -19.20 -5.30 10.41
N TYR A 20 -18.82 -4.09 9.99
CA TYR A 20 -18.83 -3.69 8.59
C TYR A 20 -17.92 -4.58 7.74
N LEU A 21 -16.67 -4.79 8.17
CA LEU A 21 -15.70 -5.64 7.47
C LEU A 21 -16.15 -7.10 7.38
N GLY A 22 -16.89 -7.60 8.37
CA GLY A 22 -17.42 -8.96 8.38
C GLY A 22 -18.64 -9.18 7.49
N THR A 23 -19.31 -8.10 7.07
CA THR A 23 -20.59 -8.17 6.34
C THR A 23 -20.54 -7.59 4.93
N HIS A 24 -19.53 -6.78 4.62
CA HIS A 24 -19.37 -6.11 3.34
C HIS A 24 -18.04 -6.49 2.68
N ARG A 25 -17.97 -6.34 1.36
CA ARG A 25 -16.72 -6.56 0.62
C ARG A 25 -15.76 -5.42 0.93
N SER A 26 -14.64 -5.76 1.56
CA SER A 26 -13.49 -4.89 1.80
C SER A 26 -12.20 -5.72 1.70
N ASP A 27 -11.06 -5.07 1.58
CA ASP A 27 -9.75 -5.72 1.65
C ASP A 27 -8.96 -5.24 2.89
N PHE A 28 -7.75 -5.78 3.03
CA PHE A 28 -6.87 -5.52 4.17
C PHE A 28 -6.55 -4.04 4.43
N HIS A 29 -6.72 -3.12 3.46
CA HIS A 29 -6.49 -1.70 3.69
C HIS A 29 -7.38 -1.10 4.78
N TYR A 30 -8.54 -1.72 5.02
CA TYR A 30 -9.50 -1.28 6.04
C TYR A 30 -9.32 -2.00 7.38
N ALA A 31 -8.39 -2.95 7.51
CA ALA A 31 -8.14 -3.63 8.78
C ALA A 31 -7.61 -2.61 9.81
N LEU A 32 -8.21 -2.58 11.01
CA LEU A 32 -7.84 -1.62 12.06
C LEU A 32 -6.35 -1.69 12.42
N ALA A 33 -5.76 -2.90 12.47
CA ALA A 33 -4.33 -3.06 12.73
C ALA A 33 -3.45 -2.41 11.65
N LEU A 34 -3.89 -2.39 10.39
CA LEU A 34 -3.17 -1.74 9.30
C LEU A 34 -3.37 -0.22 9.32
N ILE A 35 -4.57 0.25 9.66
CA ILE A 35 -4.83 1.67 9.92
C ILE A 35 -3.92 2.18 11.04
N GLU A 36 -3.80 1.43 12.13
CA GLU A 36 -2.89 1.75 13.23
C GLU A 36 -1.42 1.80 12.79
N TYR A 37 -1.01 0.87 11.94
CA TYR A 37 0.31 0.90 11.32
C TYR A 37 0.49 2.15 10.45
N ALA A 38 -0.48 2.50 9.62
CA ALA A 38 -0.43 3.69 8.77
C ALA A 38 -0.35 4.99 9.59
N LEU A 39 -1.15 5.11 10.65
CA LEU A 39 -1.11 6.25 11.59
C LEU A 39 0.28 6.43 12.21
N SER A 40 0.94 5.34 12.61
CA SER A 40 2.30 5.40 13.17
C SER A 40 3.37 5.83 12.18
N TYR A 41 3.07 5.80 10.88
CA TYR A 41 3.99 6.20 9.81
C TYR A 41 4.03 7.72 9.60
N SER A 42 2.96 8.44 9.97
CA SER A 42 2.95 9.90 9.86
C SER A 42 3.56 10.54 11.10
N SER A 43 4.75 11.14 10.93
CA SER A 43 5.39 11.95 11.97
C SER A 43 4.71 13.29 12.23
N ARG A 44 3.67 13.62 11.45
CA ARG A 44 2.96 14.90 11.47
C ARG A 44 1.45 14.73 11.66
N LEU A 45 1.02 13.56 12.10
CA LEU A 45 -0.35 13.31 12.48
C LEU A 45 -0.77 14.35 13.52
N HIS A 46 -1.77 15.14 13.18
CA HIS A 46 -2.34 16.16 14.06
C HIS A 46 -3.45 15.55 14.92
N MET A 47 -4.36 14.79 14.30
CA MET A 47 -5.41 14.03 14.99
C MET A 47 -6.02 12.96 14.07
N ASP A 48 -6.78 12.04 14.67
CA ASP A 48 -7.57 11.03 13.96
C ASP A 48 -9.08 11.33 14.11
N GLN A 49 -9.72 11.75 13.03
CA GLN A 49 -11.16 12.04 12.95
C GLN A 49 -11.94 10.87 12.33
N SER A 50 -11.37 9.66 12.34
CA SER A 50 -12.06 8.46 11.83
C SER A 50 -13.37 8.22 12.56
N PHE A 51 -14.38 7.80 11.80
CA PHE A 51 -15.73 7.53 12.30
C PHE A 51 -16.39 6.36 11.59
N VAL A 52 -17.40 5.80 12.25
CA VAL A 52 -18.36 4.86 11.67
C VAL A 52 -19.74 5.51 11.59
N VAL A 53 -20.55 5.02 10.66
CA VAL A 53 -21.92 5.45 10.46
C VAL A 53 -22.85 4.33 10.90
N GLU A 54 -23.71 4.62 11.87
CA GLU A 54 -24.70 3.68 12.39
C GLU A 54 -26.12 4.09 11.98
N GLU A 55 -26.91 3.12 11.54
CA GLU A 55 -28.35 3.28 11.38
C GLU A 55 -29.06 1.99 11.83
N ASN A 56 -30.05 2.13 12.72
CA ASN A 56 -30.79 0.99 13.30
C ASN A 56 -29.89 -0.07 13.94
N ASN A 57 -28.88 0.36 14.73
CA ASN A 57 -27.90 -0.49 15.40
C ASN A 57 -27.07 -1.38 14.45
N ARG A 58 -26.87 -0.95 13.20
CA ARG A 58 -26.01 -1.60 12.22
C ARG A 58 -25.02 -0.62 11.65
N CYS A 59 -23.81 -1.09 11.39
CA CYS A 59 -22.81 -0.28 10.69
C CYS A 59 -23.14 -0.20 9.19
N VAL A 60 -23.38 1.01 8.69
CA VAL A 60 -23.75 1.29 7.29
C VAL A 60 -22.63 1.98 6.51
N GLY A 61 -21.56 2.39 7.17
CA GLY A 61 -20.35 2.91 6.53
C GLY A 61 -19.20 3.16 7.50
N ILE A 62 -18.00 3.25 6.94
CA ILE A 62 -16.74 3.43 7.67
C ILE A 62 -15.87 4.48 6.99
N CYS A 63 -15.15 5.28 7.77
CA CYS A 63 -14.30 6.35 7.27
C CYS A 63 -13.00 6.44 8.07
N PHE A 64 -11.87 6.19 7.40
CA PHE A 64 -10.53 6.45 7.93
C PHE A 64 -10.15 7.89 7.60
N LEU A 65 -9.98 8.74 8.61
CA LEU A 65 -9.86 10.18 8.45
C LEU A 65 -8.75 10.80 9.30
N PRO A 66 -7.47 10.46 9.04
CA PRO A 66 -6.36 11.12 9.69
C PRO A 66 -6.22 12.55 9.18
N ILE A 67 -5.96 13.48 10.09
CA ILE A 67 -5.60 14.86 9.79
C ILE A 67 -4.14 15.02 10.14
N GLU A 68 -3.34 15.51 9.20
CA GLU A 68 -1.91 15.77 9.40
C GLU A 68 -1.54 17.19 8.97
N THR A 69 -0.41 17.67 9.49
CA THR A 69 0.16 18.96 9.09
C THR A 69 1.08 18.76 7.88
N SER A 70 0.58 19.06 6.68
CA SER A 70 1.36 19.08 5.43
C SER A 70 2.52 20.07 5.52
N THR A 71 3.65 19.73 4.89
CA THR A 71 4.81 20.65 4.79
C THR A 71 4.46 21.96 4.11
N HIS A 72 3.51 21.93 3.16
CA HIS A 72 3.25 23.04 2.25
C HIS A 72 1.81 23.53 2.27
N ASP A 73 0.87 22.71 2.76
CA ASP A 73 -0.56 22.94 2.57
C ASP A 73 -1.34 23.17 3.88
N GLY A 74 -0.67 23.31 5.03
CA GLY A 74 -1.37 23.40 6.32
C GLY A 74 -2.00 22.06 6.70
N LEU A 75 -3.21 22.06 7.29
CA LEU A 75 -3.88 20.80 7.65
C LEU A 75 -4.45 20.11 6.41
N SER A 76 -4.19 18.81 6.27
CA SER A 76 -4.71 17.97 5.19
C SER A 76 -5.22 16.64 5.71
N ILE A 77 -6.19 16.07 5.00
CA ILE A 77 -6.59 14.67 5.21
C ILE A 77 -5.77 13.81 4.27
N SER A 78 -4.73 13.21 4.84
CA SER A 78 -3.70 12.43 4.16
C SER A 78 -2.91 11.60 5.19
N ILE A 79 -2.04 10.71 4.72
CA ILE A 79 -1.12 9.98 5.60
C ILE A 79 0.29 10.00 5.01
N ALA A 80 1.24 10.55 5.77
CA ALA A 80 2.61 10.79 5.33
C ALA A 80 2.65 11.54 3.97
N GLU A 81 1.81 12.57 3.84
CA GLU A 81 1.53 13.38 2.66
C GLU A 81 0.94 12.62 1.45
N GLY A 82 0.70 11.32 1.59
CA GLY A 82 0.09 10.45 0.59
C GLY A 82 -1.43 10.34 0.69
N TYR A 83 -1.99 9.47 -0.15
CA TYR A 83 -3.43 9.19 -0.19
C TYR A 83 -3.87 8.24 0.93
N VAL A 84 -5.01 8.55 1.54
CA VAL A 84 -5.71 7.66 2.47
C VAL A 84 -6.76 6.82 1.75
N ILE A 85 -7.07 5.63 2.27
CA ILE A 85 -8.12 4.79 1.66
C ILE A 85 -9.48 5.51 1.79
N ALA A 86 -10.25 5.55 0.70
CA ALA A 86 -11.53 6.22 0.66
C ALA A 86 -12.55 5.58 1.61
N PRO A 87 -13.57 6.33 2.07
CA PRO A 87 -14.64 5.75 2.88
C PRO A 87 -15.42 4.67 2.12
N LEU A 88 -16.00 3.73 2.87
CA LEU A 88 -16.94 2.73 2.35
C LEU A 88 -18.33 2.93 2.95
N ALA A 89 -19.35 2.66 2.15
CA ALA A 89 -20.74 2.69 2.57
C ALA A 89 -21.54 1.59 1.87
N CYS A 90 -22.60 1.10 2.51
CA CYS A 90 -23.44 0.05 1.94
C CYS A 90 -24.45 0.56 0.89
N SER A 91 -24.63 1.87 0.76
CA SER A 91 -25.45 2.48 -0.27
C SER A 91 -25.00 3.92 -0.58
N HIS A 92 -25.42 4.43 -1.74
CA HIS A 92 -25.11 5.80 -2.17
C HIS A 92 -25.61 6.86 -1.16
N LYS A 93 -26.80 6.67 -0.58
CA LYS A 93 -27.35 7.56 0.47
C LYS A 93 -26.38 7.74 1.64
N TYR A 94 -25.76 6.65 2.10
CA TYR A 94 -24.83 6.71 3.23
C TYR A 94 -23.46 7.25 2.81
N GLU A 95 -23.04 6.96 1.59
CA GLU A 95 -21.82 7.51 1.03
C GLU A 95 -21.90 9.04 0.90
N GLU A 96 -23.01 9.58 0.37
CA GLU A 96 -23.29 11.02 0.32
C GLU A 96 -23.20 11.64 1.72
N ALA A 97 -23.87 11.05 2.71
CA ALA A 97 -23.83 11.56 4.09
C ALA A 97 -22.43 11.51 4.72
N ILE A 98 -21.61 10.52 4.38
CA ILE A 98 -20.21 10.45 4.80
C ILE A 98 -19.42 11.61 4.20
N PHE A 99 -19.56 11.87 2.89
CA PHE A 99 -18.84 12.97 2.24
C PHE A 99 -19.33 14.34 2.71
N GLU A 100 -20.62 14.54 2.96
CA GLU A 100 -21.14 15.75 3.61
C GLU A 100 -20.54 15.94 5.01
N LYS A 101 -20.39 14.86 5.78
CA LYS A 101 -19.75 14.92 7.09
C LYS A 101 -18.27 15.26 6.99
N ILE A 102 -17.55 14.71 6.01
CA ILE A 102 -16.15 15.04 5.72
C ILE A 102 -16.04 16.53 5.35
N ASP A 103 -16.90 17.04 4.49
CA ASP A 103 -16.93 18.46 4.12
C ASP A 103 -17.14 19.37 5.33
N ALA A 104 -18.03 18.99 6.26
CA ALA A 104 -18.26 19.72 7.51
C ALA A 104 -17.04 19.69 8.45
N ILE A 105 -16.35 18.55 8.54
CA ILE A 105 -15.08 18.42 9.29
C ILE A 105 -14.00 19.31 8.65
N CYS A 106 -13.89 19.30 7.32
CA CYS A 106 -12.93 20.13 6.59
C CYS A 106 -13.15 21.62 6.89
N ALA A 107 -14.40 22.09 6.89
CA ALA A 107 -14.75 23.46 7.25
C ALA A 107 -14.42 23.78 8.71
N LEU A 108 -14.74 22.87 9.64
CA LEU A 108 -14.48 23.06 11.08
C LEU A 108 -12.99 23.21 11.41
N PHE A 109 -12.14 22.37 10.81
CA PHE A 109 -10.71 22.35 11.08
C PHE A 109 -9.89 23.19 10.09
N ASN A 110 -10.54 23.89 9.15
CA ASN A 110 -9.88 24.66 8.10
C ASN A 110 -8.86 23.82 7.30
N ILE A 111 -9.29 22.61 6.91
CA ILE A 111 -8.50 21.67 6.11
C ILE A 111 -8.32 22.24 4.70
N SER A 112 -7.10 22.23 4.18
CA SER A 112 -6.80 22.77 2.85
C SER A 112 -7.11 21.80 1.71
N LEU A 113 -6.90 20.50 1.92
CA LEU A 113 -7.14 19.46 0.92
C LEU A 113 -7.37 18.08 1.53
N VAL A 114 -7.98 17.20 0.73
CA VAL A 114 -8.25 15.80 1.06
C VAL A 114 -7.73 14.91 -0.08
N LYS A 115 -6.92 13.89 0.24
CA LYS A 115 -6.37 12.93 -0.72
C LYS A 115 -6.94 11.53 -0.46
N PHE A 116 -7.83 11.05 -1.32
CA PHE A 116 -8.36 9.69 -1.23
C PHE A 116 -7.91 8.79 -2.39
N LYS A 117 -7.70 7.52 -2.10
CA LYS A 117 -7.54 6.45 -3.10
C LYS A 117 -8.58 5.37 -2.90
N LEU A 118 -9.02 4.77 -4.00
CA LEU A 118 -9.79 3.54 -3.99
C LEU A 118 -8.83 2.36 -3.93
N SER A 119 -9.28 1.23 -3.41
CA SER A 119 -8.44 0.04 -3.42
C SER A 119 -8.25 -0.47 -4.85
N ALA A 120 -7.03 -0.89 -5.18
CA ALA A 120 -6.74 -1.61 -6.43
C ALA A 120 -7.43 -2.98 -6.53
N PHE A 121 -8.02 -3.48 -5.43
CA PHE A 121 -8.78 -4.73 -5.36
C PHE A 121 -10.31 -4.51 -5.36
N GLU A 122 -10.74 -3.25 -5.35
CA GLU A 122 -12.13 -2.86 -5.57
C GLU A 122 -12.49 -3.09 -7.05
N ASP A 123 -13.64 -3.71 -7.31
CA ASP A 123 -14.14 -3.87 -8.68
C ASP A 123 -14.83 -2.57 -9.12
N SER A 124 -14.01 -1.55 -9.40
CA SER A 124 -14.48 -0.26 -9.87
C SER A 124 -13.96 0.05 -11.26
N ARG A 125 -14.89 0.43 -12.14
CA ARG A 125 -14.59 0.94 -13.49
C ARG A 125 -14.58 2.47 -13.56
N PHE A 126 -14.92 3.13 -12.45
CA PHE A 126 -15.11 4.57 -12.39
C PHE A 126 -14.61 5.14 -11.06
N ASN A 127 -13.86 6.24 -11.12
CA ASN A 127 -13.41 6.93 -9.91
C ASN A 127 -14.60 7.62 -9.22
N ARG A 128 -15.25 6.92 -8.29
CA ARG A 128 -16.46 7.38 -7.58
C ARG A 128 -16.26 8.68 -6.80
N LEU A 129 -15.02 9.02 -6.43
CA LEU A 129 -14.68 10.26 -5.73
C LEU A 129 -15.09 11.50 -6.52
N ARG A 130 -15.16 11.40 -7.86
CA ARG A 130 -15.62 12.48 -8.74
C ARG A 130 -17.06 12.92 -8.48
N LEU A 131 -17.90 12.04 -7.94
CA LEU A 131 -19.28 12.38 -7.56
C LEU A 131 -19.32 13.39 -6.40
N TYR A 132 -18.24 13.47 -5.61
CA TYR A 132 -18.16 14.27 -4.38
C TYR A 132 -17.24 15.49 -4.54
N GLY A 133 -17.00 15.91 -5.79
CA GLY A 133 -16.22 17.11 -6.11
C GLY A 133 -14.71 16.94 -6.07
N PHE A 134 -14.20 15.70 -6.04
CA PHE A 134 -12.77 15.44 -6.15
C PHE A 134 -12.30 15.55 -7.61
N ILE A 135 -11.11 16.12 -7.78
CA ILE A 135 -10.37 16.13 -9.05
C ILE A 135 -9.66 14.79 -9.18
N ASP A 136 -9.91 14.10 -10.29
CA ASP A 136 -9.32 12.79 -10.58
C ASP A 136 -7.80 12.92 -10.80
N THR A 137 -7.04 12.17 -10.00
CA THR A 137 -5.58 12.11 -10.04
C THR A 137 -5.10 10.66 -10.18
N THR A 138 -5.94 9.79 -10.76
CA THR A 138 -5.67 8.37 -11.02
C THR A 138 -4.25 8.14 -11.54
N SER A 139 -3.51 7.25 -10.84
CA SER A 139 -2.18 6.78 -11.21
C SER A 139 -2.26 5.36 -11.79
N THR A 140 -1.12 4.68 -11.85
CA THR A 140 -1.05 3.27 -12.25
C THR A 140 -0.37 2.40 -11.21
N THR A 141 -0.88 1.18 -11.06
CA THR A 141 -0.27 0.13 -10.24
C THR A 141 -0.15 -1.15 -11.05
N GLY A 142 0.54 -2.15 -10.49
CA GLY A 142 0.75 -3.45 -11.13
C GLY A 142 0.08 -4.57 -10.36
N THR A 143 -0.69 -5.42 -11.04
CA THR A 143 -1.33 -6.60 -10.45
C THR A 143 -1.09 -7.85 -11.29
N LEU A 144 -1.25 -9.01 -10.69
CA LEU A 144 -1.15 -10.31 -11.34
C LEU A 144 -2.27 -11.21 -10.82
N ASP A 145 -2.95 -11.88 -11.74
CA ASP A 145 -4.03 -12.82 -11.43
C ASP A 145 -3.44 -14.19 -11.06
N LEU A 146 -3.55 -14.54 -9.78
CA LEU A 146 -3.05 -15.80 -9.23
C LEU A 146 -3.95 -17.00 -9.55
N GLN A 147 -5.14 -16.79 -10.12
CA GLN A 147 -6.03 -17.87 -10.54
C GLN A 147 -5.53 -18.58 -11.81
N THR A 148 -4.73 -17.91 -12.63
CA THR A 148 -4.04 -18.50 -13.81
C THR A 148 -3.07 -19.61 -13.42
N SER A 149 -2.72 -20.51 -14.36
CA SER A 149 -1.84 -21.65 -14.04
C SER A 149 -0.41 -21.21 -13.69
N LYS A 150 0.34 -22.05 -12.96
CA LYS A 150 1.74 -21.75 -12.63
C LYS A 150 2.59 -21.62 -13.89
N GLU A 151 2.27 -22.39 -14.92
CA GLU A 151 2.91 -22.38 -16.24
C GLU A 151 2.62 -21.07 -16.97
N GLU A 152 1.40 -20.53 -16.86
CA GLU A 152 1.03 -19.24 -17.44
C GLU A 152 1.74 -18.09 -16.71
N LEU A 153 1.74 -18.09 -15.38
CA LEU A 153 2.51 -17.16 -14.56
C LEU A 153 3.99 -17.15 -14.93
N TRP A 154 4.59 -18.33 -15.07
CA TRP A 154 5.98 -18.48 -15.51
C TRP A 154 6.19 -17.99 -16.95
N THR A 155 5.22 -18.21 -17.82
CA THR A 155 5.26 -17.77 -19.22
C THR A 155 5.30 -16.25 -19.33
N ASN A 156 4.52 -15.57 -18.51
CA ASN A 156 4.39 -14.11 -18.47
C ASN A 156 5.61 -13.38 -17.88
N LEU A 157 6.53 -14.08 -17.21
CA LEU A 157 7.81 -13.50 -16.82
C LEU A 157 8.63 -13.08 -18.05
N ARG A 158 9.31 -11.94 -17.96
CA ARG A 158 10.29 -11.51 -18.97
C ARG A 158 11.34 -12.60 -19.17
N LYS A 159 11.69 -12.90 -20.43
CA LYS A 159 12.63 -13.97 -20.81
C LYS A 159 13.93 -13.96 -19.98
N ARG A 160 14.55 -12.78 -19.80
CA ARG A 160 15.78 -12.63 -19.00
C ARG A 160 15.57 -12.98 -17.52
N TYR A 161 14.39 -12.72 -16.96
CA TYR A 161 14.11 -12.95 -15.54
C TYR A 161 13.98 -14.44 -15.23
N LYS A 162 13.47 -15.25 -16.17
CA LYS A 162 13.49 -16.72 -16.04
C LYS A 162 14.93 -17.24 -15.87
N SER A 163 15.88 -16.71 -16.65
CA SER A 163 17.29 -17.07 -16.53
C SER A 163 17.87 -16.68 -15.17
N PHE A 164 17.55 -15.46 -14.70
CA PHE A 164 17.96 -14.97 -13.39
C PHE A 164 17.43 -15.86 -12.26
N ILE A 165 16.14 -16.16 -12.26
CA ILE A 165 15.52 -17.04 -11.26
C ILE A 165 16.18 -18.43 -11.28
N ASN A 166 16.33 -19.02 -12.48
CA ASN A 166 16.95 -20.33 -12.64
C ASN A 166 18.42 -20.38 -12.21
N SER A 167 19.17 -19.29 -12.34
CA SER A 167 20.56 -19.24 -11.88
C SER A 167 20.69 -19.36 -10.36
N VAL A 168 19.72 -18.81 -9.61
CA VAL A 168 19.68 -18.93 -8.14
C VAL A 168 19.15 -20.30 -7.73
N ILE A 169 18.09 -20.80 -8.40
CA ILE A 169 17.52 -22.14 -8.14
C ILE A 169 18.56 -23.26 -8.25
N LYS A 170 19.50 -23.16 -9.20
CA LYS A 170 20.53 -24.19 -9.43
C LYS A 170 21.64 -24.19 -8.37
N ASN A 171 21.65 -23.22 -7.47
CA ASN A 171 22.68 -23.10 -6.45
C ASN A 171 22.08 -23.50 -5.09
N ASP A 172 22.41 -24.72 -4.65
CA ASP A 172 21.90 -25.32 -3.41
C ASP A 172 22.31 -24.55 -2.14
N ALA A 173 23.20 -23.56 -2.24
CA ALA A 173 23.49 -22.67 -1.12
C ALA A 173 22.35 -21.70 -0.80
N PHE A 174 21.37 -21.52 -1.71
CA PHE A 174 20.22 -20.64 -1.51
C PHE A 174 18.95 -21.42 -1.19
N SER A 175 18.15 -20.88 -0.28
CA SER A 175 16.83 -21.42 0.07
C SER A 175 15.82 -20.31 0.38
N ILE A 176 14.54 -20.66 0.45
CA ILE A 176 13.46 -19.74 0.85
C ILE A 176 12.98 -20.10 2.26
N LEU A 177 12.81 -19.08 3.10
CA LEU A 177 12.19 -19.16 4.40
C LEU A 177 10.93 -18.29 4.44
N TYR A 178 9.83 -18.84 4.96
CA TYR A 178 8.56 -18.14 5.14
C TYR A 178 8.37 -17.86 6.63
N SER A 179 7.87 -16.67 6.99
CA SER A 179 7.40 -16.42 8.35
C SER A 179 6.18 -17.30 8.64
N ASP A 180 6.18 -17.95 9.79
CA ASP A 180 5.04 -18.73 10.27
C ASP A 180 4.59 -18.18 11.63
N PRO A 181 3.41 -17.52 11.71
CA PRO A 181 2.85 -17.04 12.98
C PRO A 181 2.62 -18.16 14.01
N SER A 182 2.54 -19.41 13.57
CA SER A 182 2.36 -20.59 14.42
C SER A 182 3.69 -21.08 15.02
N ASN A 183 4.83 -20.56 14.55
CA ASN A 183 6.16 -20.88 15.02
C ASN A 183 6.89 -19.60 15.47
N ALA A 184 6.82 -19.32 16.77
CA ALA A 184 7.39 -18.12 17.37
C ALA A 184 8.90 -17.96 17.09
N GLN A 185 9.65 -19.06 17.02
CA GLN A 185 11.10 -19.01 16.77
C GLN A 185 11.39 -18.53 15.35
N THR A 186 10.76 -19.16 14.35
CA THR A 186 10.92 -18.78 12.94
C THR A 186 10.41 -17.36 12.69
N LEU A 187 9.24 -17.01 13.24
CA LEU A 187 8.69 -15.67 13.15
C LEU A 187 9.67 -14.60 13.67
N HIS A 188 10.19 -14.80 14.88
CA HIS A 188 11.13 -13.86 15.49
C HIS A 188 12.44 -13.77 14.69
N GLN A 189 13.01 -14.90 14.27
CA GLN A 189 14.24 -14.93 13.46
C GLN A 189 14.09 -14.17 12.15
N THR A 190 13.03 -14.47 11.39
CA THR A 190 12.76 -13.85 10.09
C THR A 190 12.50 -12.35 10.22
N TYR A 191 11.74 -11.95 11.23
CA TYR A 191 11.44 -10.54 11.48
C TYR A 191 12.68 -9.74 11.91
N VAL A 192 13.45 -10.23 12.88
CA VAL A 192 14.67 -9.57 13.36
C VAL A 192 15.70 -9.42 12.25
N ALA A 193 15.86 -10.45 11.40
CA ALA A 193 16.80 -10.38 10.28
C ALA A 193 16.36 -9.35 9.23
N PHE A 194 15.09 -9.35 8.82
CA PHE A 194 14.54 -8.33 7.92
C PHE A 194 14.76 -6.93 8.47
N HIS A 195 14.44 -6.73 9.75
CA HIS A 195 14.60 -5.46 10.41
C HIS A 195 16.07 -4.99 10.41
N LYS A 196 17.00 -5.88 10.80
CA LYS A 196 18.43 -5.59 10.82
C LYS A 196 18.96 -5.19 9.43
N ILE A 197 18.60 -5.93 8.39
CA ILE A 197 19.02 -5.63 7.01
C ILE A 197 18.40 -4.29 6.56
N HIS A 198 17.11 -4.06 6.84
CA HIS A 198 16.44 -2.82 6.51
C HIS A 198 17.11 -1.61 7.19
N MET A 199 17.53 -1.74 8.45
CA MET A 199 18.28 -0.68 9.15
C MET A 199 19.64 -0.40 8.51
N GLN A 200 20.35 -1.44 8.06
CA GLN A 200 21.64 -1.29 7.38
C GLN A 200 21.50 -0.56 6.04
N ASN A 201 20.41 -0.83 5.31
CA ASN A 201 20.12 -0.20 4.01
C ASN A 201 19.59 1.22 4.14
N ALA A 202 18.83 1.52 5.19
CA ALA A 202 18.09 2.76 5.31
C ALA A 202 18.99 4.00 5.37
N GLY A 203 20.27 3.87 5.77
CA GLY A 203 21.31 4.91 5.70
C GLY A 203 21.06 6.19 6.52
N LYS A 204 19.82 6.56 6.83
CA LYS A 204 19.35 7.79 7.46
C LYS A 204 17.95 7.53 8.06
N ILE A 205 17.85 7.61 9.40
CA ILE A 205 16.64 7.57 10.24
C ILE A 205 15.99 6.17 10.35
N PRO A 206 16.29 5.40 11.42
CA PRO A 206 15.50 4.22 11.80
C PRO A 206 14.03 4.59 11.94
N LYS A 207 13.11 3.70 11.53
CA LYS A 207 11.70 3.85 11.93
C LYS A 207 11.64 3.72 13.46
N SER A 208 10.62 4.28 14.10
CA SER A 208 10.45 4.10 15.54
C SER A 208 10.22 2.63 15.88
N ASP A 209 10.63 2.21 17.09
CA ASP A 209 10.34 0.88 17.62
C ASP A 209 8.83 0.55 17.57
N GLU A 210 7.98 1.58 17.62
CA GLU A 210 6.54 1.45 17.45
C GLU A 210 6.13 0.92 16.08
N ILE A 211 6.68 1.48 14.98
CA ILE A 211 6.36 1.02 13.62
C ILE A 211 6.77 -0.45 13.46
N TYR A 212 7.93 -0.81 14.02
CA TYR A 212 8.41 -2.18 14.00
C TYR A 212 7.47 -3.12 14.77
N ARG A 213 7.09 -2.76 16.01
CA ARG A 213 6.10 -3.52 16.77
C ARG A 213 4.78 -3.68 16.00
N LYS A 214 4.28 -2.63 15.35
CA LYS A 214 3.05 -2.71 14.56
C LYS A 214 3.21 -3.63 13.34
N GLN A 215 4.35 -3.65 12.65
CA GLN A 215 4.62 -4.64 11.60
C GLN A 215 4.61 -6.06 12.14
N PHE A 216 5.25 -6.31 13.29
CA PHE A 216 5.23 -7.63 13.90
C PHE A 216 3.80 -8.08 14.22
N THR A 217 2.98 -7.20 14.82
CA THR A 217 1.57 -7.45 15.10
C THR A 217 0.75 -7.75 13.84
N LEU A 218 1.07 -7.15 12.68
CA LEU A 218 0.40 -7.49 11.41
C LEU A 218 0.70 -8.93 10.98
N ILE A 219 1.92 -9.43 11.22
CA ILE A 219 2.26 -10.82 10.92
C ILE A 219 1.54 -11.76 11.89
N GLU A 220 1.53 -11.46 13.19
CA GLU A 220 0.80 -12.24 14.21
C GLU A 220 -0.70 -12.35 13.87
N ASN A 221 -1.30 -11.26 13.39
CA ASN A 221 -2.70 -11.19 13.01
C ASN A 221 -3.00 -11.75 11.61
N ARG A 222 -2.01 -12.37 10.93
CA ARG A 222 -2.15 -12.92 9.57
C ARG A 222 -2.61 -11.87 8.53
N LEU A 223 -2.25 -10.61 8.76
CA LEU A 223 -2.42 -9.50 7.81
C LEU A 223 -1.13 -9.19 7.04
N ALA A 224 -0.06 -9.91 7.35
CA ALA A 224 1.19 -9.83 6.65
C ALA A 224 1.96 -11.15 6.68
N THR A 225 2.80 -11.34 5.68
CA THR A 225 3.75 -12.45 5.58
C THR A 225 5.11 -11.90 5.17
N LEU A 226 6.17 -12.47 5.74
CA LEU A 226 7.54 -12.17 5.38
C LEU A 226 8.14 -13.40 4.68
N ILE A 227 8.76 -13.18 3.53
CA ILE A 227 9.42 -14.24 2.76
C ILE A 227 10.87 -13.83 2.56
N ALA A 228 11.80 -14.73 2.88
CA ALA A 228 13.22 -14.46 2.90
C ALA A 228 14.00 -15.43 2.02
N VAL A 229 15.11 -14.94 1.46
CA VAL A 229 16.16 -15.76 0.84
C VAL A 229 17.26 -15.96 1.88
N CYS A 230 17.60 -17.22 2.11
CA CYS A 230 18.75 -17.61 2.91
C CYS A 230 19.92 -17.99 2.01
N TYR A 231 21.13 -17.65 2.42
CA TYR A 231 22.39 -18.16 1.88
C TYR A 231 23.16 -18.83 3.01
N GLN A 232 23.42 -20.13 2.91
CA GLN A 232 24.09 -20.91 3.97
C GLN A 232 23.47 -20.63 5.36
N ASP A 233 22.15 -20.80 5.47
CA ASP A 233 21.35 -20.60 6.69
C ASP A 233 21.26 -19.16 7.24
N SER A 234 21.86 -18.18 6.54
CA SER A 234 21.75 -16.77 6.89
C SER A 234 20.79 -16.05 5.97
N ILE A 235 19.83 -15.29 6.53
CA ILE A 235 18.93 -14.44 5.73
C ILE A 235 19.76 -13.32 5.08
N VAL A 236 19.68 -13.22 3.76
CA VAL A 236 20.38 -12.20 2.95
C VAL A 236 19.42 -11.28 2.22
N MET A 237 18.15 -11.64 2.12
CA MET A 237 17.10 -10.80 1.54
C MET A 237 15.76 -11.17 2.13
N ALA A 238 14.86 -10.20 2.27
CA ALA A 238 13.52 -10.41 2.76
C ALA A 238 12.54 -9.42 2.13
N ASN A 239 11.37 -9.91 1.72
CA ASN A 239 10.25 -9.10 1.28
C ASN A 239 9.09 -9.23 2.27
N TYR A 240 8.41 -8.11 2.49
CA TYR A 240 7.25 -7.97 3.36
C TYR A 240 6.00 -7.78 2.50
N PHE A 241 4.95 -8.54 2.79
CA PHE A 241 3.70 -8.53 2.05
C PHE A 241 2.54 -8.23 2.99
N PHE A 242 1.69 -7.25 2.66
CA PHE A 242 0.39 -7.11 3.32
C PHE A 242 -0.65 -7.95 2.59
N HIS A 243 -1.59 -8.53 3.31
CA HIS A 243 -2.62 -9.34 2.68
C HIS A 243 -3.88 -9.50 3.54
N ASP A 244 -4.97 -9.89 2.90
CA ASP A 244 -6.13 -10.52 3.54
C ASP A 244 -6.12 -12.03 3.22
N THR A 245 -7.27 -12.66 2.96
CA THR A 245 -7.38 -14.07 2.56
C THR A 245 -7.45 -14.29 1.04
N ARG A 246 -7.50 -13.23 0.25
CA ARG A 246 -7.70 -13.23 -1.21
C ARG A 246 -6.67 -12.39 -1.95
N ASN A 247 -6.27 -11.25 -1.38
CA ASN A 247 -5.42 -10.26 -2.00
C ASN A 247 -4.12 -10.13 -1.22
N VAL A 248 -3.01 -9.99 -1.94
CA VAL A 248 -1.69 -9.72 -1.37
C VAL A 248 -1.05 -8.55 -2.11
N ILE A 249 -0.28 -7.72 -1.41
CA ILE A 249 0.55 -6.68 -2.01
C ILE A 249 1.99 -6.77 -1.51
N TYR A 250 2.93 -6.69 -2.45
CA TYR A 250 4.35 -6.51 -2.17
C TYR A 250 4.61 -5.10 -1.62
N ALA A 251 4.94 -5.00 -0.33
CA ALA A 251 4.98 -3.74 0.40
C ALA A 251 6.38 -3.19 0.62
N SER A 252 7.34 -4.05 0.94
CA SER A 252 8.71 -3.63 1.26
C SER A 252 9.71 -4.72 0.96
N SER A 253 10.95 -4.32 0.73
CA SER A 253 12.09 -5.23 0.58
C SER A 253 13.30 -4.73 1.34
N ALA A 254 14.08 -5.67 1.85
CA ALA A 254 15.37 -5.46 2.47
C ALA A 254 16.35 -6.49 1.91
N TYR A 255 17.56 -6.06 1.57
CA TYR A 255 18.58 -6.91 0.95
C TYR A 255 19.97 -6.60 1.52
N ASP A 256 20.80 -7.61 1.67
CA ASP A 256 22.15 -7.46 2.19
C ASP A 256 23.06 -6.76 1.15
N THR A 257 23.77 -5.72 1.58
CA THR A 257 24.63 -4.88 0.72
C THR A 257 26.08 -5.34 0.65
N ARG A 258 26.39 -6.56 1.09
CA ARG A 258 27.72 -7.13 0.85
C ARG A 258 27.90 -7.39 -0.65
N GLU A 259 29.10 -7.08 -1.16
CA GLU A 259 29.46 -7.25 -2.59
C GLU A 259 29.15 -8.65 -3.15
N LEU A 260 29.21 -9.67 -2.30
CA LEU A 260 28.84 -11.05 -2.66
C LEU A 260 27.41 -11.18 -3.22
N PHE A 261 26.46 -10.36 -2.75
CA PHE A 261 25.05 -10.44 -3.11
C PHE A 261 24.61 -9.34 -4.09
N HIS A 262 25.38 -8.27 -4.25
CA HIS A 262 25.02 -7.10 -5.07
C HIS A 262 24.65 -7.41 -6.52
N HIS A 263 25.30 -8.39 -7.14
CA HIS A 263 25.06 -8.75 -8.54
C HIS A 263 24.09 -9.93 -8.71
N LEU A 264 23.63 -10.53 -7.61
CA LEU A 264 22.74 -11.68 -7.67
C LEU A 264 21.29 -11.22 -7.82
N PRO A 265 20.49 -11.87 -8.68
CA PRO A 265 19.12 -11.47 -8.92
C PRO A 265 18.16 -12.00 -7.83
N LEU A 266 18.52 -11.87 -6.56
CA LEU A 266 17.81 -12.47 -5.42
C LEU A 266 16.35 -12.01 -5.34
N ASN A 267 16.04 -10.76 -5.68
CA ASN A 267 14.66 -10.28 -5.64
C ASN A 267 13.76 -10.96 -6.69
N HIS A 268 14.32 -11.29 -7.85
CA HIS A 268 13.57 -12.01 -8.90
C HIS A 268 13.23 -13.42 -8.41
N TYR A 269 14.21 -14.08 -7.79
CA TYR A 269 14.05 -15.40 -7.18
C TYR A 269 13.01 -15.37 -6.05
N LEU A 270 13.15 -14.45 -5.10
CA LEU A 270 12.23 -14.29 -3.97
C LEU A 270 10.80 -14.00 -4.43
N LEU A 271 10.60 -13.01 -5.32
CA LEU A 271 9.26 -12.67 -5.79
C LEU A 271 8.60 -13.80 -6.57
N TRP A 272 9.35 -14.57 -7.37
CA TRP A 272 8.79 -15.76 -8.01
C TRP A 272 8.27 -16.77 -6.97
N HIS A 273 9.07 -17.06 -5.94
CA HIS A 273 8.64 -17.95 -4.86
C HIS A 273 7.45 -17.37 -4.07
N ALA A 274 7.40 -16.06 -3.85
CA ALA A 274 6.25 -15.40 -3.23
C ALA A 274 4.97 -15.57 -4.06
N ILE A 275 5.05 -15.32 -5.38
CA ILE A 275 3.91 -15.50 -6.31
C ILE A 275 3.39 -16.94 -6.25
N VAL A 276 4.30 -17.92 -6.30
CA VAL A 276 3.93 -19.34 -6.21
C VAL A 276 3.32 -19.68 -4.84
N TYR A 277 3.92 -19.18 -3.75
CA TYR A 277 3.41 -19.40 -2.39
C TYR A 277 1.97 -18.89 -2.23
N PHE A 278 1.70 -17.62 -2.56
CA PHE A 278 0.35 -17.07 -2.40
C PHE A 278 -0.66 -17.75 -3.33
N LYS A 279 -0.25 -18.16 -4.53
CA LYS A 279 -1.09 -19.00 -5.41
C LYS A 279 -1.45 -20.33 -4.75
N GLU A 280 -0.48 -21.04 -4.18
CA GLU A 280 -0.69 -22.32 -3.50
C GLU A 280 -1.55 -22.18 -2.23
N GLN A 281 -1.59 -20.97 -1.64
CA GLN A 281 -2.52 -20.60 -0.57
C GLN A 281 -3.90 -20.10 -1.06
N ASN A 282 -4.21 -20.23 -2.36
CA ASN A 282 -5.47 -19.84 -3.00
C ASN A 282 -5.79 -18.33 -3.00
N PHE A 283 -4.77 -17.47 -2.91
CA PHE A 283 -4.96 -16.05 -3.18
C PHE A 283 -5.36 -15.85 -4.64
N THR A 284 -6.15 -14.81 -4.90
CA THR A 284 -6.64 -14.47 -6.24
C THR A 284 -5.81 -13.39 -6.91
N THR A 285 -5.26 -12.44 -6.16
CA THR A 285 -4.61 -11.27 -6.74
C THR A 285 -3.33 -10.91 -6.02
N PHE A 286 -2.26 -10.71 -6.79
CA PHE A 286 -0.96 -10.25 -6.32
C PHE A 286 -0.68 -8.83 -6.83
N GLY A 287 -0.66 -7.85 -5.93
CA GLY A 287 -0.27 -6.47 -6.21
C GLY A 287 1.23 -6.26 -6.05
N PHE A 288 1.84 -5.51 -6.96
CA PHE A 288 3.24 -5.10 -6.89
C PHE A 288 3.43 -3.72 -6.25
N GLY A 289 2.33 -3.04 -5.92
CA GLY A 289 2.33 -1.67 -5.39
C GLY A 289 2.90 -0.63 -6.36
N GLU A 290 2.95 0.61 -5.91
CA GLU A 290 3.51 1.73 -6.67
C GLU A 290 5.05 1.81 -6.50
N PRO A 291 5.78 2.38 -7.47
CA PRO A 291 5.32 2.81 -8.79
C PRO A 291 5.15 1.62 -9.77
N CYS A 292 4.25 1.73 -10.74
CA CYS A 292 4.16 0.85 -11.92
C CYS A 292 3.98 1.67 -13.21
N ILE A 293 4.75 2.76 -13.29
CA ILE A 293 4.60 3.87 -14.23
C ILE A 293 5.25 3.53 -15.58
N LEU A 294 4.65 3.99 -16.68
CA LEU A 294 5.14 3.71 -18.04
C LEU A 294 6.18 4.71 -18.54
N ASN A 295 6.01 6.00 -18.21
CA ASN A 295 6.84 7.11 -18.69
C ASN A 295 7.15 8.10 -17.56
N ALA A 296 8.08 9.02 -17.76
CA ALA A 296 8.44 10.03 -16.75
C ALA A 296 7.24 10.87 -16.28
N ILE A 297 6.23 11.05 -17.13
CA ILE A 297 4.96 11.70 -16.80
C ILE A 297 3.84 10.78 -17.26
N ASN A 298 3.04 10.31 -16.32
CA ASN A 298 1.95 9.34 -16.55
C ASN A 298 0.58 9.89 -16.14
N GLY A 299 0.56 10.93 -15.32
CA GLY A 299 -0.66 11.59 -14.88
C GLY A 299 -0.36 12.96 -14.26
N PHE A 300 -1.43 13.65 -13.86
CA PHE A 300 -1.32 15.01 -13.32
C PHE A 300 -0.52 15.08 -12.02
N THR A 301 -0.45 13.98 -11.26
CA THR A 301 0.32 13.87 -10.02
C THR A 301 1.22 12.62 -10.01
N ASP A 302 1.48 12.04 -11.18
CA ASP A 302 2.15 10.74 -11.33
C ASP A 302 3.37 10.90 -12.23
N TYR A 303 4.49 11.22 -11.57
CA TYR A 303 5.79 11.48 -12.19
C TYR A 303 6.78 10.42 -11.73
N ALA A 304 7.77 10.11 -12.57
CA ALA A 304 8.78 9.11 -12.27
C ALA A 304 10.17 9.59 -12.66
N ASP A 305 11.12 9.45 -11.74
CA ASP A 305 12.54 9.52 -12.07
C ASP A 305 13.06 8.21 -12.72
N GLU A 306 14.34 8.18 -13.11
CA GLU A 306 14.94 6.97 -13.69
C GLU A 306 14.91 5.76 -12.76
N LYS A 307 15.01 5.98 -11.45
CA LYS A 307 14.97 4.91 -10.45
C LYS A 307 13.57 4.32 -10.39
N GLU A 308 12.53 5.15 -10.36
CA GLU A 308 11.13 4.73 -10.35
C GLU A 308 10.71 4.05 -11.65
N LEU A 309 11.21 4.53 -12.80
CA LEU A 309 11.04 3.86 -14.09
C LEU A 309 11.70 2.48 -14.11
N ASN A 310 12.89 2.34 -13.54
CA ASN A 310 13.58 1.06 -13.40
C ASN A 310 12.80 0.10 -12.47
N ILE A 311 12.26 0.59 -11.36
CA ILE A 311 11.39 -0.19 -10.45
C ILE A 311 10.14 -0.67 -11.21
N SER A 312 9.51 0.23 -11.97
CA SER A 312 8.31 -0.08 -12.75
C SER A 312 8.60 -1.10 -13.86
N HIS A 313 9.73 -0.94 -14.56
CA HIS A 313 10.22 -1.89 -15.57
C HIS A 313 10.54 -3.26 -14.96
N PHE A 314 11.03 -3.31 -13.72
CA PHE A 314 11.23 -4.54 -12.96
C PHE A 314 9.90 -5.23 -12.65
N LYS A 315 8.95 -4.52 -12.03
CA LYS A 315 7.64 -5.09 -11.67
C LYS A 315 6.88 -5.64 -12.89
N ARG A 316 6.83 -4.89 -13.99
CA ARG A 316 6.26 -5.39 -15.26
C ARG A 316 6.99 -6.63 -15.79
N GLY A 317 8.30 -6.70 -15.60
CA GLY A 317 9.08 -7.87 -15.98
C GLY A 317 8.75 -9.14 -15.18
N MET A 318 8.16 -9.00 -13.98
CA MET A 318 7.62 -10.10 -13.19
C MET A 318 6.22 -10.56 -13.64
N GLY A 319 5.73 -10.08 -14.79
CA GLY A 319 4.42 -10.45 -15.33
C GLY A 319 3.27 -9.58 -14.84
N ALA A 320 3.56 -8.47 -14.14
CA ALA A 320 2.54 -7.54 -13.68
C ALA A 320 1.80 -6.88 -14.85
N GLN A 321 0.47 -6.92 -14.81
CA GLN A 321 -0.41 -6.13 -15.65
C GLN A 321 -0.58 -4.75 -15.02
N THR A 322 -0.37 -3.70 -15.82
CA THR A 322 -0.60 -2.33 -15.37
C THR A 322 -2.10 -2.04 -15.37
N ILE A 323 -2.63 -1.59 -14.24
CA ILE A 323 -4.03 -1.18 -14.06
C ILE A 323 -4.11 0.25 -13.53
N SER A 324 -5.26 0.89 -13.71
CA SER A 324 -5.55 2.18 -13.08
C SER A 324 -5.64 2.04 -11.56
N HIS A 325 -4.95 2.91 -10.84
CA HIS A 325 -5.07 3.05 -9.40
C HIS A 325 -5.83 4.35 -9.13
N MET A 326 -7.14 4.22 -8.91
CA MET A 326 -8.03 5.36 -8.82
C MET A 326 -7.77 6.13 -7.54
N GLN A 327 -7.47 7.40 -7.69
CA GLN A 327 -7.23 8.32 -6.60
C GLN A 327 -7.64 9.72 -7.01
N ALA A 328 -7.93 10.57 -6.04
CA ALA A 328 -8.45 11.90 -6.31
C ALA A 328 -8.14 12.86 -5.17
N ILE A 329 -8.08 14.15 -5.49
CA ILE A 329 -7.83 15.23 -4.53
C ILE A 329 -9.00 16.20 -4.56
N LYS A 330 -9.53 16.56 -3.39
CA LYS A 330 -10.47 17.68 -3.23
C LYS A 330 -9.75 18.83 -2.54
N PHE A 331 -9.85 20.02 -3.12
CA PHE A 331 -9.21 21.24 -2.64
C PHE A 331 -10.26 22.14 -1.98
N TYR A 332 -9.97 22.60 -0.77
CA TYR A 332 -10.81 23.54 -0.01
C TYR A 332 -10.18 24.93 0.01
N HIS A 333 -8.86 25.00 -0.13
CA HIS A 333 -8.11 26.22 -0.40
C HIS A 333 -7.54 26.19 -1.82
N TYR A 334 -7.35 27.36 -2.45
CA TYR A 334 -6.91 27.43 -3.84
C TYR A 334 -5.39 27.28 -3.98
N GLU A 335 -4.62 27.63 -2.94
CA GLU A 335 -3.17 27.66 -2.94
C GLU A 335 -2.54 26.27 -3.21
N PRO A 336 -3.00 25.16 -2.59
CA PRO A 336 -2.48 23.83 -2.92
C PRO A 336 -2.76 23.42 -4.36
N LEU A 337 -3.89 23.83 -4.94
CA LEU A 337 -4.19 23.55 -6.35
C LEU A 337 -3.24 24.29 -7.28
N ILE A 338 -2.97 25.57 -7.00
CA ILE A 338 -2.00 26.36 -7.78
C ILE A 338 -0.59 25.75 -7.67
N ARG A 339 -0.15 25.37 -6.46
CA ARG A 339 1.13 24.66 -6.28
C ARG A 339 1.20 23.38 -7.10
N LEU A 340 0.14 22.58 -7.12
CA LEU A 340 0.11 21.35 -7.90
C LEU A 340 0.19 21.61 -9.41
N ILE A 341 -0.53 22.63 -9.91
CA ILE A 341 -0.46 23.06 -11.30
C ILE A 341 0.96 23.50 -11.67
N ASP A 342 1.62 24.27 -10.81
CA ASP A 342 2.97 24.75 -11.06
C ASP A 342 4.01 23.62 -11.01
N GLN A 343 3.84 22.65 -10.09
CA GLN A 343 4.64 21.42 -10.11
C GLN A 343 4.47 20.65 -11.42
N PHE A 344 3.23 20.48 -11.89
CA PHE A 344 2.97 19.79 -13.15
C PHE A 344 3.67 20.48 -14.33
N LYS A 345 3.58 21.81 -14.44
CA LYS A 345 4.28 22.57 -15.49
C LYS A 345 5.80 22.38 -15.42
N LEU A 346 6.36 22.36 -14.21
CA LEU A 346 7.79 22.15 -13.98
C LEU A 346 8.21 20.76 -14.46
N GLU A 347 7.51 19.71 -14.03
CA GLU A 347 7.83 18.33 -14.42
C GLU A 347 7.71 18.12 -15.93
N VAL A 348 6.66 18.65 -16.55
CA VAL A 348 6.46 18.64 -18.00
C VAL A 348 7.63 19.30 -18.73
N THR A 349 8.02 20.50 -18.30
CA THR A 349 9.13 21.24 -18.91
C THR A 349 10.44 20.48 -18.78
N ASN A 350 10.73 19.93 -17.60
CA ASN A 350 11.93 19.13 -17.36
C ASN A 350 11.98 17.86 -18.22
N ALA A 351 10.85 17.19 -18.43
CA ALA A 351 10.78 16.01 -19.29
C ALA A 351 11.03 16.35 -20.76
N PHE A 352 10.50 17.48 -21.25
CA PHE A 352 10.70 17.91 -22.64
C PHE A 352 12.12 18.41 -22.93
N CYS A 353 12.80 19.04 -21.96
CA CYS A 353 14.17 19.53 -22.16
C CYS A 353 15.26 18.45 -22.10
N LYS A 354 14.93 17.21 -21.69
CA LYS A 354 15.86 16.06 -21.68
C LYS A 354 15.91 15.29 -23.00
N HIS A 355 15.09 15.66 -23.97
CA HIS A 355 15.06 15.14 -25.34
C HIS A 355 15.45 16.24 -26.33
#